data_AF-A0A3M7NB26-F1
#
_entry.id   AF-A0A3M7NB26-F1
#
_cell.length_a   1.000
_cell.length_b   1.000
_cell.length_c   1.000
_cell.angle_alpha   90.00
_cell.angle_beta   90.00
_cell.angle_gamma   90.00
#
_symmetry.space_group_name_H-M   'P 1'
#
loop_
_entity.id
_entity.type
_entity.pdbx_description
1 polymer ?
#
loop_
_entity_poly.entity_id
_entity_poly.type
_entity_poly.pdbx_seq_one_letter_code
_entity_poly.pdbx_strand_id
1 'polypeptide(L)'
;MPSSLDVDMSDDFVLPPKAAATAPPPQPQRRSLLLSPPSLSSHQELLTQVLKPHDRASTDLQMLDRIAAGLVSLPASAYDVVTILSDADASRHESQALISRHVIALLVQAMKPGAVLQSHDDQLGAIDGPEKTEYILAGLTYQPGHGFVKPDHRTQDQTLTSPAAAACKPNAKRRRACKDCTCGLAEKIAGEDRARRAKADSALQGLKLDANDLSEVDFTVKGKVGSCGNCSLGDAFRCDGCPYIGLPAFKPGEEVRLLNNDIQL
;
A
#
# COMPACT_ATOMS: atom_id res chain seq x y z
N MET A 1 -67.94 -21.77 61.79
CA MET A 1 -68.06 -21.36 60.38
C MET A 1 -66.80 -20.58 60.06
N PRO A 2 -65.94 -21.06 59.15
CA PRO A 2 -64.68 -20.41 58.83
C PRO A 2 -64.93 -19.18 57.94
N SER A 3 -64.34 -18.06 58.32
CA SER A 3 -64.34 -16.81 57.58
C SER A 3 -63.45 -16.95 56.34
N SER A 4 -64.04 -16.91 55.14
CA SER A 4 -63.29 -16.82 53.89
C SER A 4 -62.57 -15.46 53.83
N LEU A 5 -61.26 -15.51 53.60
CA LEU A 5 -60.44 -14.36 53.25
C LEU A 5 -60.37 -14.31 51.72
N ASP A 6 -61.15 -13.44 51.09
CA ASP A 6 -60.99 -13.12 49.67
C ASP A 6 -59.82 -12.14 49.53
N VAL A 7 -58.72 -12.60 48.93
CA VAL A 7 -57.56 -11.77 48.58
C VAL A 7 -57.90 -11.03 47.29
N ASP A 8 -58.08 -9.72 47.40
CA ASP A 8 -58.20 -8.81 46.26
C ASP A 8 -56.84 -8.72 45.54
N MET A 9 -56.79 -9.23 44.31
CA MET A 9 -55.65 -9.18 43.39
C MET A 9 -55.89 -8.10 42.33
N SER A 10 -56.26 -6.90 42.80
CA SER A 10 -56.35 -5.72 41.95
C SER A 10 -54.98 -5.07 41.88
N ASP A 11 -54.27 -5.26 40.77
CA ASP A 11 -53.02 -4.56 40.44
C ASP A 11 -53.29 -3.05 40.32
N ASP A 12 -53.14 -2.32 41.42
CA ASP A 12 -53.20 -0.85 41.48
C ASP A 12 -51.83 -0.25 41.07
N PHE A 13 -51.44 -0.50 39.82
CA PHE A 13 -50.32 0.17 39.17
C PHE A 13 -50.78 0.74 37.83
N VAL A 14 -51.62 1.77 37.91
CA VAL A 14 -51.94 2.61 36.75
C VAL A 14 -50.71 3.45 36.41
N LEU A 15 -49.88 2.95 35.48
CA LEU A 15 -48.91 3.80 34.80
C LEU A 15 -49.69 4.88 34.01
N PRO A 16 -49.37 6.17 34.15
CA PRO A 16 -49.93 7.17 33.25
C PRO A 16 -49.48 6.83 31.82
N PRO A 17 -50.35 6.94 30.80
CA PRO A 17 -49.91 6.82 29.43
C PRO A 17 -48.95 7.98 29.18
N LYS A 18 -47.65 7.68 29.12
CA LYS A 18 -46.66 8.61 28.59
C LYS A 18 -47.07 8.83 27.15
N ALA A 19 -47.77 9.94 26.93
CA ALA A 19 -48.14 10.45 25.62
C ALA A 19 -46.97 10.19 24.67
N ALA A 20 -47.30 9.60 23.52
CA ALA A 20 -46.39 9.40 22.40
C ALA A 20 -45.82 10.76 21.99
N ALA A 21 -44.79 11.20 22.72
CA ALA A 21 -43.87 12.21 22.29
C ALA A 21 -43.08 11.52 21.18
N THR A 22 -43.51 11.81 19.95
CA THR A 22 -42.74 11.73 18.72
C THR A 22 -41.26 11.89 19.08
N ALA A 23 -40.52 10.78 19.06
CA ALA A 23 -39.10 10.82 19.34
C ALA A 23 -38.47 11.83 18.38
N PRO A 24 -37.83 12.91 18.88
CA PRO A 24 -37.00 13.72 18.01
C PRO A 24 -35.92 12.81 17.40
N PRO A 25 -35.51 13.04 16.14
CA PRO A 25 -34.50 12.21 15.49
C PRO A 25 -33.27 12.07 16.40
N PRO A 26 -32.60 10.90 16.45
CA PRO A 26 -31.45 10.68 17.31
C PRO A 26 -30.39 11.74 17.00
N GLN A 27 -30.25 12.71 17.92
CA GLN A 27 -29.18 13.69 17.83
C GLN A 27 -27.86 12.93 17.89
N PRO A 28 -26.86 13.27 17.06
CA PRO A 28 -25.58 12.59 17.07
C PRO A 28 -24.91 12.82 18.43
N GLN A 29 -24.97 11.82 19.31
CA GLN A 29 -24.25 11.85 20.58
C GLN A 29 -22.76 11.90 20.24
N ARG A 30 -22.12 13.03 20.54
CA ARG A 30 -20.68 13.22 20.33
C ARG A 30 -19.96 12.25 21.25
N ARG A 31 -19.29 11.25 20.67
CA ARG A 31 -18.51 10.28 21.45
C ARG A 31 -17.09 10.78 21.61
N SER A 32 -16.65 10.87 22.86
CA SER A 32 -15.31 11.31 23.22
C SER A 32 -14.45 10.13 23.65
N LEU A 33 -13.22 10.05 23.16
CA LEU A 33 -12.22 9.07 23.58
C LEU A 33 -11.13 9.79 24.39
N LEU A 34 -10.93 9.38 25.64
CA LEU A 34 -9.83 9.85 26.48
C LEU A 34 -8.71 8.83 26.48
N LEU A 35 -7.51 9.26 26.12
CA LEU A 35 -6.31 8.45 26.14
C LEU A 35 -5.48 8.78 27.38
N SER A 36 -5.45 7.86 28.33
CA SER A 36 -4.73 8.01 29.60
C SER A 36 -3.31 7.44 29.49
N PRO A 37 -2.26 8.19 29.84
CA PRO A 37 -0.92 7.64 30.02
C PRO A 37 -0.85 6.74 31.28
N PRO A 38 0.15 5.85 31.38
CA PRO A 38 0.24 4.90 32.50
C PRO A 38 0.58 5.60 33.84
N SER A 39 1.30 6.71 33.81
CA SER A 39 1.50 7.63 34.95
C SER A 39 0.18 8.11 35.55
N LEU A 40 -0.69 8.76 34.76
CA LEU A 40 -2.02 9.20 35.22
C LEU A 40 -2.90 8.04 35.65
N SER A 41 -2.80 6.90 34.97
CA SER A 41 -3.57 5.70 35.33
C SER A 41 -3.19 5.16 36.72
N SER A 42 -1.96 5.41 37.16
CA SER A 42 -1.48 5.08 38.51
C SER A 42 -1.96 6.07 39.58
N HIS A 43 -2.35 7.29 39.19
CA HIS A 43 -2.81 8.36 40.09
C HIS A 43 -4.34 8.56 40.00
N GLN A 44 -5.07 7.78 40.79
CA GLN A 44 -6.55 7.79 40.80
C GLN A 44 -7.17 9.16 41.08
N GLU A 45 -6.53 10.01 41.89
CA GLU A 45 -7.05 11.33 42.25
C GLU A 45 -7.10 12.29 41.05
N LEU A 46 -6.01 12.34 40.28
CA LEU A 46 -5.90 13.18 39.08
C LEU A 46 -6.86 12.69 37.99
N LEU A 47 -6.92 11.38 37.80
CA LEU A 47 -7.86 10.76 36.86
C LEU A 47 -9.31 11.13 37.23
N THR A 48 -9.67 11.02 38.51
CA THR A 48 -11.02 11.37 38.98
C THR A 48 -11.34 12.85 38.75
N GLN A 49 -10.36 13.75 38.88
CA GLN A 49 -10.55 15.18 38.60
C GLN A 49 -10.81 15.45 37.12
N VAL A 50 -10.08 14.78 36.21
CA VAL A 50 -10.25 14.92 34.76
C VAL A 50 -11.56 14.29 34.26
N LEU A 51 -12.06 13.22 34.91
CA LEU A 51 -13.33 12.60 34.53
C LEU A 51 -14.58 13.30 35.09
N LYS A 52 -14.48 14.08 36.17
CA LYS A 52 -15.63 14.84 36.73
C LYS A 52 -16.37 15.72 35.71
N PRO A 53 -15.70 16.47 34.82
CA PRO A 53 -16.38 17.29 33.82
C PRO A 53 -16.95 16.49 32.63
N HIS A 54 -16.75 15.17 32.55
CA HIS A 54 -17.09 14.39 31.37
C HIS A 54 -18.24 13.43 31.63
N ASP A 55 -19.21 13.39 30.71
CA ASP A 55 -20.35 12.47 30.79
C ASP A 55 -19.89 11.03 30.50
N ARG A 56 -20.12 10.12 31.45
CA ARG A 56 -19.70 8.72 31.37
C ARG A 56 -20.44 7.92 30.30
N ALA A 57 -21.61 8.38 29.86
CA ALA A 57 -22.40 7.68 28.85
C ALA A 57 -21.83 7.84 27.42
N SER A 58 -21.13 8.95 27.17
CA SER A 58 -20.59 9.30 25.85
C SER A 58 -19.06 9.35 25.81
N THR A 59 -18.39 9.09 26.94
CA THR A 59 -16.94 9.19 27.07
C THR A 59 -16.32 7.82 27.37
N ASP A 60 -15.52 7.34 26.43
CA ASP A 60 -14.74 6.11 26.61
C ASP A 60 -13.32 6.47 27.09
N LEU A 61 -12.86 5.85 28.17
CA LEU A 61 -11.48 5.99 28.68
C LEU A 61 -10.67 4.76 28.26
N GLN A 62 -9.54 4.98 27.59
CA GLN A 62 -8.62 3.92 27.21
C GLN A 62 -7.20 4.26 27.67
N MET A 63 -6.48 3.26 28.15
CA MET A 63 -5.08 3.41 28.53
C MET A 63 -4.20 3.29 27.28
N LEU A 64 -3.31 4.26 27.10
CA LEU A 64 -2.47 4.40 25.91
C LEU A 64 -1.49 3.22 25.76
N ASP A 65 -0.96 2.71 26.87
CA ASP A 65 -0.10 1.52 26.93
C ASP A 65 -0.77 0.28 26.34
N ARG A 66 -2.07 0.07 26.61
CA ARG A 66 -2.81 -1.07 26.07
C ARG A 66 -3.06 -0.96 24.57
N ILE A 67 -3.28 0.25 24.07
CA ILE A 67 -3.43 0.49 22.63
C ILE A 67 -2.07 0.30 21.94
N ALA A 68 -0.99 0.82 22.53
CA ALA A 68 0.38 0.63 22.03
C ALA A 68 0.78 -0.86 22.00
N ALA A 69 0.35 -1.64 22.99
CA ALA A 69 0.55 -3.08 23.06
C ALA A 69 -0.42 -3.90 22.17
N GLY A 70 -1.39 -3.27 21.50
CA GLY A 70 -2.37 -3.95 20.65
C GLY A 70 -3.43 -4.77 21.41
N LEU A 71 -3.60 -4.54 22.71
CA LEU A 71 -4.54 -5.26 23.58
C LEU A 71 -5.97 -4.67 23.56
N VAL A 72 -6.17 -3.59 22.81
CA VAL A 72 -7.45 -2.87 22.69
C VAL A 72 -7.76 -2.64 21.21
N SER A 73 -8.89 -3.14 20.75
CA SER A 73 -9.43 -2.84 19.42
C SER A 73 -10.43 -1.69 19.51
N LEU A 74 -10.11 -0.56 18.89
CA LEU A 74 -11.02 0.57 18.80
C LEU A 74 -12.03 0.34 17.65
N PRO A 75 -13.34 0.62 17.85
CA PRO A 75 -14.32 0.53 16.79
C PRO A 75 -14.06 1.60 15.71
N ALA A 76 -14.21 1.21 14.45
CA ALA A 76 -13.99 2.13 13.32
C ALA A 76 -15.07 3.24 13.28
N SER A 77 -14.66 4.49 13.03
CA SER A 77 -15.55 5.66 12.85
C SER A 77 -16.57 5.87 13.98
N ALA A 78 -16.20 5.61 15.23
CA ALA A 78 -17.07 5.76 16.38
C ALA A 78 -16.95 7.12 17.08
N TYR A 79 -15.74 7.70 17.10
CA TYR A 79 -15.41 8.86 17.92
C TYR A 79 -15.40 10.17 17.14
N ASP A 80 -15.93 11.23 17.76
CA ASP A 80 -15.96 12.60 17.24
C ASP A 80 -14.80 13.44 17.80
N VAL A 81 -14.41 13.19 19.06
CA VAL A 81 -13.31 13.90 19.73
C VAL A 81 -12.40 12.87 20.40
N VAL A 82 -11.09 13.01 20.20
CA VAL A 82 -10.07 12.20 20.87
C VAL A 82 -9.16 13.15 21.64
N THR A 83 -9.08 12.97 22.96
CA THR A 83 -8.23 13.79 23.82
C THR A 83 -7.11 12.95 24.41
N ILE A 84 -5.87 13.36 24.17
CA ILE A 84 -4.68 12.79 24.82
C ILE A 84 -4.48 13.52 26.15
N LEU A 85 -4.49 12.77 27.25
CA LEU A 85 -4.22 13.33 28.57
C LEU A 85 -2.71 13.54 28.78
N SER A 86 -2.37 14.61 29.49
CA SER A 86 -0.99 14.92 29.91
C SER A 86 -0.56 14.02 31.07
N ASP A 87 0.74 13.88 31.30
CA ASP A 87 1.30 13.10 32.42
C ASP A 87 0.92 13.72 33.78
N ALA A 88 1.15 12.99 34.87
CA ALA A 88 1.05 13.49 36.25
C ALA A 88 1.94 14.73 36.49
N ASP A 89 3.08 14.82 35.80
CA ASP A 89 3.98 15.98 35.84
C ASP A 89 3.55 17.14 34.91
N ALA A 90 2.35 17.07 34.33
CA ALA A 90 1.86 17.97 33.27
C ALA A 90 2.75 18.02 32.02
N SER A 91 3.69 17.08 31.88
CA SER A 91 4.49 16.88 30.67
C SER A 91 3.78 15.93 29.70
N ARG A 92 4.28 15.81 28.46
CA ARG A 92 3.79 14.85 27.47
C ARG A 92 4.84 13.86 26.98
N HIS A 93 5.99 13.76 27.62
CA HIS A 93 7.07 12.87 27.18
C HIS A 93 6.63 11.41 27.09
N GLU A 94 5.92 10.91 28.09
CA GLU A 94 5.44 9.53 28.10
C GLU A 94 4.36 9.29 27.03
N SER A 95 3.37 10.19 26.96
CA SER A 95 2.32 10.15 25.94
C SER A 95 2.92 10.19 24.53
N GLN A 96 3.93 11.03 24.28
CA GLN A 96 4.66 11.11 23.00
C GLN A 96 5.42 9.82 22.69
N ALA A 97 6.07 9.20 23.68
CA ALA A 97 6.83 7.97 23.48
C ALA A 97 5.95 6.77 23.10
N LEU A 98 4.73 6.71 23.65
CA LEU A 98 3.77 5.63 23.40
C LEU A 98 2.96 5.83 22.10
N ILE A 99 2.87 7.06 21.59
CA ILE A 99 2.19 7.36 20.33
C ILE A 99 3.13 7.07 19.16
N SER A 100 3.19 5.80 18.80
CA SER A 100 3.87 5.36 17.57
C SER A 100 2.98 5.54 16.34
N ARG A 101 3.58 5.49 15.15
CA ARG A 101 2.87 5.51 13.85
C ARG A 101 1.70 4.50 13.78
N HIS A 102 1.85 3.34 14.41
CA HIS A 102 0.80 2.32 14.44
C HIS A 102 -0.42 2.76 15.27
N VAL A 103 -0.17 3.32 16.46
CA VAL A 103 -1.24 3.83 17.34
C VAL A 103 -2.00 4.96 16.64
N ILE A 104 -1.28 5.88 15.99
CA ILE A 104 -1.92 6.97 15.23
C ILE A 104 -2.82 6.40 14.12
N ALA A 105 -2.37 5.36 13.40
CA ALA A 105 -3.18 4.72 12.37
C ALA A 105 -4.48 4.10 12.93
N LEU A 106 -4.41 3.45 14.09
CA LEU A 106 -5.58 2.91 14.78
C LEU A 106 -6.53 4.02 15.25
N LEU A 107 -6.00 5.12 15.78
CA LEU A 107 -6.79 6.29 16.18
C LEU A 107 -7.49 6.90 14.96
N VAL A 108 -6.77 7.11 13.85
CA VAL A 108 -7.33 7.62 12.60
C VAL A 108 -8.44 6.71 12.08
N GLN A 109 -8.31 5.38 12.19
CA GLN A 109 -9.37 4.45 11.82
C GLN A 109 -10.62 4.57 12.72
N ALA A 110 -10.41 4.76 14.01
CA ALA A 110 -11.47 4.90 15.01
C ALA A 110 -12.21 6.25 14.93
N MET A 111 -11.53 7.29 14.46
CA MET A 111 -12.06 8.64 14.28
C MET A 111 -13.06 8.74 13.11
N LYS A 112 -14.16 9.45 13.32
CA LYS A 112 -15.07 9.91 12.26
C LYS A 112 -14.39 10.94 11.36
N PRO A 113 -14.86 11.12 10.12
CA PRO A 113 -14.35 12.21 9.30
C PRO A 113 -14.83 13.54 9.91
N GLY A 114 -13.93 14.53 9.97
CA GLY A 114 -14.11 15.77 10.75
C GLY A 114 -13.83 15.63 12.26
N ALA A 115 -13.43 14.46 12.75
CA ALA A 115 -13.09 14.29 14.16
C ALA A 115 -11.79 15.01 14.53
N VAL A 116 -11.71 15.42 15.79
CA VAL A 116 -10.61 16.25 16.30
C VAL A 116 -9.78 15.44 17.30
N LEU A 117 -8.47 15.40 17.10
CA LEU A 117 -7.48 14.89 18.02
C LEU A 117 -6.79 16.08 18.70
N GLN A 118 -6.97 16.20 20.00
CA GLN A 118 -6.46 17.29 20.82
C GLN A 118 -5.68 16.76 22.02
N SER A 119 -4.82 17.61 22.58
CA SER A 119 -4.20 17.36 23.89
C SER A 119 -5.06 18.02 24.95
N HIS A 120 -4.98 17.52 26.19
CA HIS A 120 -5.63 18.14 27.35
C HIS A 120 -5.30 19.64 27.50
N ASP A 121 -4.07 20.05 27.17
CA ASP A 121 -3.61 21.44 27.29
C ASP A 121 -3.73 22.25 25.98
N ASP A 122 -4.40 21.72 24.94
CA ASP A 122 -4.55 22.35 23.61
C ASP A 122 -3.24 22.72 22.87
N GLN A 123 -2.08 22.30 23.39
CA GLN A 123 -0.75 22.56 22.81
C GLN A 123 -0.28 21.50 21.81
N LEU A 124 -1.17 20.60 21.37
CA LEU A 124 -0.81 19.51 20.46
C LEU A 124 -0.44 20.07 19.08
N GLY A 125 0.81 19.89 18.63
CA GLY A 125 1.27 20.38 17.32
C GLY A 125 1.58 21.89 17.27
N ALA A 126 1.55 22.58 18.42
CA ALA A 126 1.94 23.98 18.54
C ALA A 126 3.46 24.19 18.30
N ILE A 127 4.27 23.20 18.67
CA ILE A 127 5.70 23.14 18.40
C ILE A 127 5.92 22.20 17.21
N ASP A 128 6.76 22.60 16.26
CA ASP A 128 7.19 21.72 15.18
C ASP A 128 8.11 20.64 15.74
N GLY A 129 7.56 19.45 15.96
CA GLY A 129 8.26 18.28 16.48
C GLY A 129 8.04 17.02 15.62
N PRO A 130 8.79 15.94 15.87
CA PRO A 130 8.65 14.67 15.15
C PRO A 130 7.22 14.10 15.26
N GLU A 131 6.55 14.33 16.39
CA GLU A 131 5.16 13.97 16.62
C GLU A 131 4.22 14.58 15.56
N LYS A 132 4.40 15.86 15.22
CA LYS A 132 3.59 16.58 14.25
C LYS A 132 3.77 15.99 12.86
N THR A 133 5.00 15.62 12.51
CA THR A 133 5.29 14.93 11.25
C THR A 133 4.57 13.59 11.18
N GLU A 134 4.58 12.79 12.25
CA GLU A 134 3.88 11.49 12.28
C GLU A 134 2.35 11.63 12.15
N TYR A 135 1.74 12.62 12.82
CA TYR A 135 0.31 12.90 12.66
C TYR A 135 -0.05 13.33 11.23
N ILE A 136 0.79 14.17 10.60
CA ILE A 136 0.61 14.57 9.19
C ILE A 136 0.78 13.37 8.26
N LEU A 137 1.77 12.52 8.49
CA LEU A 137 2.00 11.29 7.72
C LEU A 137 0.85 10.29 7.85
N ALA A 138 0.13 10.29 8.97
CA ALA A 138 -1.08 9.51 9.17
C ALA A 138 -2.34 10.12 8.50
N GLY A 139 -2.21 11.29 7.87
CA GLY A 139 -3.29 11.94 7.13
C GLY A 139 -4.13 12.91 7.97
N LEU A 140 -3.64 13.37 9.11
CA LEU A 140 -4.28 14.41 9.91
C LEU A 140 -3.81 15.80 9.49
N THR A 141 -4.72 16.77 9.54
CA THR A 141 -4.42 18.18 9.26
C THR A 141 -4.40 18.98 10.55
N TYR A 142 -3.32 19.72 10.80
CA TYR A 142 -3.22 20.59 11.96
C TYR A 142 -4.05 21.87 11.78
N GLN A 143 -4.89 22.19 12.76
CA GLN A 143 -5.60 23.45 12.89
C GLN A 143 -5.16 24.15 14.19
N PRO A 144 -4.74 25.43 14.11
CA PRO A 144 -4.31 26.16 15.29
C PRO A 144 -5.47 26.31 16.29
N GLY A 145 -5.24 25.93 17.55
CA GLY A 145 -6.22 26.00 18.64
C GLY A 145 -7.22 24.85 18.72
N HIS A 146 -7.31 23.99 17.70
CA HIS A 146 -8.18 22.81 17.69
C HIS A 146 -7.38 21.49 17.58
N GLY A 147 -6.07 21.52 17.38
CA GLY A 147 -5.24 20.32 17.27
C GLY A 147 -5.30 19.69 15.87
N PHE A 148 -5.37 18.37 15.80
CA PHE A 148 -5.33 17.62 14.55
C PHE A 148 -6.71 17.15 14.13
N VAL A 149 -7.19 17.61 12.98
CA VAL A 149 -8.48 17.21 12.42
C VAL A 149 -8.27 16.10 11.41
N LYS A 150 -9.16 15.10 11.41
CA LYS A 150 -9.23 14.10 10.36
C LYS A 150 -10.04 14.66 9.17
N PRO A 151 -9.41 15.08 8.07
CA PRO A 151 -10.14 15.51 6.88
C PRO A 151 -11.06 14.41 6.32
N ASP A 152 -12.18 14.82 5.72
CA ASP A 152 -13.15 13.94 5.06
C ASP A 152 -12.63 13.34 3.75
N HIS A 153 -11.53 12.56 3.79
CA HIS A 153 -11.01 11.91 2.58
C HIS A 153 -11.87 10.76 2.06
N ARG A 154 -12.94 10.34 2.79
CA ARG A 154 -13.82 9.24 2.36
C ARG A 154 -14.64 9.57 1.11
N THR A 155 -14.84 10.86 0.79
CA THR A 155 -15.50 11.29 -0.46
C THR A 155 -14.52 11.42 -1.63
N GLN A 156 -13.21 11.32 -1.39
CA GLN A 156 -12.20 11.36 -2.44
C GLN A 156 -11.78 9.96 -2.92
N ASP A 157 -12.38 8.90 -2.37
CA ASP A 157 -12.24 7.51 -2.85
C ASP A 157 -13.15 7.18 -4.06
N GLN A 158 -13.55 8.20 -4.83
CA GLN A 158 -14.15 8.01 -6.16
C GLN A 158 -13.59 8.91 -7.27
N THR A 159 -12.64 9.82 -7.01
CA THR A 159 -11.95 10.55 -8.10
C THR A 159 -10.47 10.84 -7.86
N LEU A 160 -9.84 10.29 -6.82
CA LEU A 160 -8.38 10.16 -6.81
C LEU A 160 -8.00 8.95 -7.66
N THR A 161 -8.03 9.17 -8.97
CA THR A 161 -6.93 8.65 -9.81
C THR A 161 -5.66 9.14 -9.12
N SER A 162 -5.08 8.30 -8.25
CA SER A 162 -3.75 8.55 -7.70
C SER A 162 -2.87 8.96 -8.87
N PRO A 163 -2.06 10.03 -8.79
CA PRO A 163 -1.02 10.21 -9.78
C PRO A 163 -0.23 8.92 -9.73
N ALA A 164 -0.35 8.12 -10.79
CA ALA A 164 0.35 6.86 -10.91
C ALA A 164 1.78 7.14 -10.52
N ALA A 165 2.25 6.46 -9.46
CA ALA A 165 3.58 6.63 -8.94
C ALA A 165 4.54 6.76 -10.11
N ALA A 166 5.44 7.75 -10.05
CA ALA A 166 6.44 8.03 -11.06
C ALA A 166 7.38 6.83 -11.38
N ALA A 167 7.14 5.66 -10.77
CA ALA A 167 7.68 4.35 -11.10
C ALA A 167 7.12 3.75 -12.41
N CYS A 168 6.04 4.28 -13.00
CA CYS A 168 5.56 3.84 -14.32
C CYS A 168 6.05 4.76 -15.45
N LYS A 169 7.36 5.03 -15.50
CA LYS A 169 8.03 5.68 -16.63
C LYS A 169 8.79 4.63 -17.45
N PRO A 170 8.16 3.93 -18.42
CA PRO A 170 8.90 3.04 -19.30
C PRO A 170 9.73 3.87 -20.29
N ASN A 171 10.97 4.22 -19.91
CA ASN A 171 12.00 4.68 -20.85
C ASN A 171 12.64 3.47 -21.56
N ALA A 172 11.79 2.64 -22.18
CA ALA A 172 12.23 1.52 -22.99
C ALA A 172 11.28 1.37 -24.19
N LYS A 173 11.86 1.02 -25.34
CA LYS A 173 11.17 0.84 -26.63
C LYS A 173 10.02 -0.19 -26.63
N ARG A 174 9.78 -0.88 -25.51
CA ARG A 174 8.73 -1.89 -25.30
C ARG A 174 8.04 -1.69 -23.95
N ARG A 175 6.71 -1.78 -23.96
CA ARG A 175 5.86 -1.72 -22.75
C ARG A 175 6.12 -2.96 -21.89
N ARG A 176 6.32 -2.79 -20.57
CA ARG A 176 6.54 -3.87 -19.60
C ARG A 176 5.50 -3.79 -18.47
N ALA A 177 4.96 -4.92 -18.04
CA ALA A 177 4.08 -4.99 -16.87
C ALA A 177 4.86 -4.82 -15.56
N CYS A 178 4.22 -4.24 -14.53
CA CYS A 178 4.76 -4.14 -13.17
C CYS A 178 4.89 -5.53 -12.52
N LYS A 179 5.71 -5.67 -11.47
CA LYS A 179 5.95 -6.94 -10.77
C LYS A 179 4.68 -7.57 -10.15
N ASP A 180 3.75 -6.73 -9.67
CA ASP A 180 2.45 -7.17 -9.11
C ASP A 180 1.31 -6.51 -9.89
N CYS A 181 1.18 -6.86 -11.17
CA CYS A 181 0.21 -6.24 -12.06
C CYS A 181 -1.22 -6.69 -11.73
N THR A 182 -2.00 -5.81 -11.11
CA THR A 182 -3.42 -6.03 -10.78
C THR A 182 -4.39 -5.48 -11.84
N CYS A 183 -3.89 -4.74 -12.82
CA CYS A 183 -4.71 -4.00 -13.80
C CYS A 183 -4.96 -4.73 -15.13
N GLY A 184 -4.61 -6.01 -15.25
CA GLY A 184 -4.89 -6.80 -16.46
C GLY A 184 -3.95 -6.52 -17.66
N LEU A 185 -2.88 -5.73 -17.46
CA LEU A 185 -1.96 -5.35 -18.54
C LEU A 185 -0.99 -6.50 -18.89
N ALA A 186 -0.65 -7.34 -17.92
CA ALA A 186 0.21 -8.50 -18.12
C ALA A 186 -0.41 -9.49 -19.11
N GLU A 187 -1.71 -9.74 -19.00
CA GLU A 187 -2.49 -10.63 -19.84
C GLU A 187 -2.55 -10.10 -21.27
N LYS A 188 -2.71 -8.78 -21.44
CA LYS A 188 -2.72 -8.13 -22.76
C LYS A 188 -1.37 -8.24 -23.48
N ILE A 189 -0.28 -7.95 -22.78
CA ILE A 189 1.08 -8.06 -23.35
C ILE A 189 1.38 -9.53 -23.69
N ALA A 190 1.04 -10.48 -22.81
CA ALA A 190 1.21 -11.90 -23.07
C ALA A 190 0.38 -12.39 -24.27
N GLY A 191 -0.84 -11.87 -24.44
CA GLY A 191 -1.69 -12.14 -25.60
C GLY A 191 -1.10 -11.59 -26.90
N GLU A 192 -0.61 -10.35 -26.89
CA GLU A 192 0.05 -9.72 -28.04
C GLU A 192 1.35 -10.45 -28.43
N ASP A 193 2.18 -10.83 -27.46
CA ASP A 193 3.41 -11.61 -27.71
C ASP A 193 3.10 -13.01 -28.26
N ARG A 194 2.06 -13.67 -27.74
CA ARG A 194 1.60 -14.96 -28.25
C ARG A 194 1.09 -14.83 -29.69
N ALA A 195 0.33 -13.78 -30.00
CA ALA A 195 -0.14 -13.51 -31.37
C ALA A 195 1.02 -13.18 -32.31
N ARG A 196 2.04 -12.45 -31.83
CA ARG A 196 3.24 -12.14 -32.61
C ARG A 196 4.07 -13.39 -32.92
N ARG A 197 4.22 -14.29 -31.95
CA ARG A 197 4.89 -15.58 -32.16
C ARG A 197 4.12 -16.46 -33.14
N ALA A 198 2.81 -16.61 -32.96
CA ALA A 198 1.98 -17.37 -33.89
C ALA A 198 2.07 -16.83 -35.34
N LYS A 199 2.09 -15.49 -35.51
CA LYS A 199 2.33 -14.86 -36.82
C LYS A 199 3.71 -15.19 -37.38
N ALA A 200 4.76 -15.11 -36.56
CA ALA A 200 6.12 -15.47 -36.98
C ALA A 200 6.23 -16.95 -37.36
N ASP A 201 5.61 -17.86 -36.59
CA ASP A 201 5.59 -19.29 -36.88
C ASP A 201 4.83 -19.59 -38.19
N SER A 202 3.70 -18.91 -38.44
CA SER A 202 2.97 -19.03 -39.70
C SER A 202 3.76 -18.48 -40.90
N ALA A 203 4.54 -17.41 -40.71
CA ALA A 203 5.40 -16.84 -41.75
C ALA A 203 6.59 -17.76 -42.08
N LEU A 204 7.14 -18.45 -41.07
CA LEU A 204 8.20 -19.46 -41.24
C LEU A 204 7.69 -20.72 -41.97
N GLN A 205 6.39 -21.02 -41.88
CA GLN A 205 5.80 -22.16 -42.58
C GLN A 205 5.82 -22.02 -44.12
N GLY A 206 6.02 -20.79 -44.64
CA GLY A 206 6.25 -20.51 -46.06
C GLY A 206 7.70 -20.71 -46.53
N LEU A 207 8.65 -20.92 -45.61
CA LEU A 207 10.08 -21.16 -45.87
C LEU A 207 10.47 -22.62 -45.57
N LYS A 208 9.58 -23.58 -45.84
CA LYS A 208 9.92 -25.01 -45.77
C LYS A 208 11.04 -25.28 -46.77
N LEU A 209 12.27 -25.33 -46.27
CA LEU A 209 13.41 -25.88 -46.99
C LEU A 209 13.09 -27.36 -47.22
N ASP A 210 12.91 -27.71 -48.49
CA ASP A 210 12.64 -29.07 -48.91
C ASP A 210 13.89 -29.92 -48.65
N ALA A 211 13.72 -31.20 -48.30
CA ALA A 211 14.84 -32.06 -47.87
C ALA A 211 15.89 -32.28 -48.98
N ASN A 212 15.56 -31.93 -50.22
CA ASN A 212 16.45 -31.98 -51.39
C ASN A 212 17.28 -30.69 -51.61
N ASP A 213 17.02 -29.58 -50.90
CA ASP A 213 17.79 -28.31 -51.04
C ASP A 213 19.06 -28.29 -50.15
N LEU A 214 19.37 -29.41 -49.50
CA LEU A 214 20.56 -29.56 -48.64
C LEU A 214 21.79 -30.12 -49.38
N SER A 215 21.64 -30.61 -50.62
CA SER A 215 22.74 -31.27 -51.35
C SER A 215 23.38 -30.42 -52.45
N GLU A 216 22.91 -29.21 -52.72
CA GLU A 216 23.45 -28.38 -53.82
C GLU A 216 23.60 -26.89 -53.44
N VAL A 217 24.29 -26.65 -52.32
CA VAL A 217 24.82 -25.32 -52.01
C VAL A 217 26.21 -25.18 -52.62
N ASP A 218 26.26 -24.80 -53.90
CA ASP A 218 27.48 -24.33 -54.55
C ASP A 218 27.82 -22.91 -54.04
N PHE A 219 28.82 -22.83 -53.15
CA PHE A 219 29.24 -21.59 -52.46
C PHE A 219 30.06 -20.64 -53.35
N THR A 220 30.23 -20.93 -54.63
CA THR A 220 30.99 -20.08 -55.58
C THR A 220 30.14 -19.05 -56.32
N VAL A 221 28.81 -19.05 -56.13
CA VAL A 221 27.90 -18.07 -56.72
C VAL A 221 27.83 -16.81 -55.85
N LYS A 222 28.16 -15.64 -56.44
CA LYS A 222 28.02 -14.32 -55.79
C LYS A 222 26.62 -14.15 -55.22
N GLY A 223 26.49 -14.14 -53.89
CA GLY A 223 25.26 -13.76 -53.18
C GLY A 223 24.80 -14.70 -52.07
N LYS A 224 25.35 -15.92 -51.95
CA LYS A 224 25.03 -16.83 -50.83
C LYS A 224 26.15 -16.78 -49.78
N VAL A 225 26.01 -15.90 -48.80
CA VAL A 225 26.86 -15.86 -47.61
C VAL A 225 26.41 -16.94 -46.62
N GLY A 226 27.34 -17.75 -46.13
CA GLY A 226 27.06 -18.75 -45.08
C GLY A 226 26.57 -18.11 -43.79
N SER A 227 26.00 -18.91 -42.89
CA SER A 227 25.25 -18.49 -41.69
C SER A 227 25.96 -17.52 -40.72
N CYS A 228 27.25 -17.23 -40.88
CA CYS A 228 28.00 -16.27 -40.08
C CYS A 228 28.51 -15.03 -40.85
N GLY A 229 28.20 -14.90 -42.15
CA GLY A 229 28.19 -13.62 -42.89
C GLY A 229 29.51 -12.84 -43.08
N ASN A 230 30.61 -13.18 -42.41
CA ASN A 230 31.76 -12.26 -42.29
C ASN A 230 33.14 -12.84 -42.69
N CYS A 231 33.22 -14.07 -43.19
CA CYS A 231 34.50 -14.74 -43.50
C CYS A 231 35.39 -13.98 -44.52
N SER A 232 34.76 -13.19 -45.40
CA SER A 232 35.43 -12.39 -46.45
C SER A 232 36.04 -11.08 -45.96
N LEU A 233 35.79 -10.68 -44.70
CA LEU A 233 36.16 -9.36 -44.17
C LEU A 233 37.41 -9.38 -43.26
N GLY A 234 38.12 -10.50 -43.19
CA GLY A 234 39.40 -10.62 -42.50
C GLY A 234 39.34 -11.29 -41.13
N ASP A 235 40.51 -11.39 -40.50
CA ASP A 235 40.81 -12.09 -39.24
C ASP A 235 39.86 -11.76 -38.09
N ALA A 236 39.42 -10.51 -37.96
CA ALA A 236 38.63 -10.02 -36.82
C ALA A 236 37.25 -10.70 -36.67
N PHE A 237 36.85 -11.54 -37.63
CA PHE A 237 35.59 -12.26 -37.62
C PHE A 237 35.73 -13.74 -37.99
N ARG A 238 36.95 -14.29 -37.97
CA ARG A 238 37.18 -15.72 -38.17
C ARG A 238 36.98 -16.42 -36.82
N CYS A 239 36.23 -17.53 -36.82
CA CYS A 239 35.93 -18.30 -35.62
C CYS A 239 37.22 -18.82 -34.95
N ASP A 240 37.19 -19.05 -33.63
CA ASP A 240 38.35 -19.41 -32.77
C ASP A 240 39.11 -20.70 -33.16
N GLY A 241 38.63 -21.48 -34.13
CA GLY A 241 39.28 -22.68 -34.66
C GLY A 241 39.88 -22.54 -36.06
N CYS A 242 40.02 -21.30 -36.58
CA CYS A 242 40.49 -21.09 -37.95
C CYS A 242 42.03 -21.13 -38.04
N PRO A 243 42.64 -22.05 -38.82
CA PRO A 243 44.10 -22.17 -38.96
C PRO A 243 44.78 -20.97 -39.65
N TYR A 244 43.98 -20.00 -40.12
CA TYR A 244 44.43 -18.78 -40.80
C TYR A 244 44.04 -17.50 -40.04
N ILE A 245 43.90 -17.61 -38.71
CA ILE A 245 43.79 -16.43 -37.84
C ILE A 245 45.10 -15.63 -37.93
N GLY A 246 45.01 -14.31 -38.03
CA GLY A 246 46.15 -13.40 -38.20
C GLY A 246 46.57 -13.08 -39.63
N LEU A 247 46.02 -13.76 -40.65
CA LEU A 247 46.32 -13.47 -42.07
C LEU A 247 45.25 -12.59 -42.73
N PRO A 248 45.63 -11.72 -43.69
CA PRO A 248 44.70 -10.81 -44.36
C PRO A 248 43.58 -11.55 -45.09
N ALA A 249 42.48 -10.84 -45.38
CA ALA A 249 41.32 -11.40 -46.06
C ALA A 249 41.70 -12.01 -47.43
N PHE A 250 41.22 -13.22 -47.71
CA PHE A 250 41.44 -13.88 -49.00
C PHE A 250 40.59 -13.21 -50.08
N LYS A 251 41.16 -13.07 -51.29
CA LYS A 251 40.42 -12.56 -52.44
C LYS A 251 39.63 -13.71 -53.09
N PRO A 252 38.41 -13.46 -53.61
CA PRO A 252 37.65 -14.49 -54.30
C PRO A 252 38.41 -14.94 -55.56
N GLY A 253 38.79 -16.23 -55.59
CA GLY A 253 39.56 -16.85 -56.69
C GLY A 253 41.02 -17.21 -56.39
N GLU A 254 41.49 -16.99 -55.16
CA GLU A 254 42.86 -17.35 -54.73
C GLU A 254 42.90 -18.78 -54.17
N GLU A 255 43.73 -19.66 -54.75
CA GLU A 255 43.90 -21.04 -54.26
C GLU A 255 44.73 -21.07 -52.98
N VAL A 256 44.07 -21.39 -51.86
CA VAL A 256 44.71 -21.52 -50.54
C VAL A 256 45.44 -22.86 -50.47
N ARG A 257 46.78 -22.84 -50.39
CA ARG A 257 47.59 -24.05 -50.17
C ARG A 257 47.69 -24.35 -48.67
N LEU A 258 46.97 -25.39 -48.22
CA LEU A 258 47.11 -25.95 -46.87
C LEU A 258 48.39 -26.80 -46.82
N LEU A 259 49.48 -26.26 -46.30
CA LEU A 259 50.64 -27.06 -45.88
C LEU A 259 50.39 -27.56 -44.46
N ASN A 260 50.64 -28.86 -44.26
CA ASN A 260 50.16 -29.69 -43.16
C ASN A 260 50.23 -29.08 -41.75
N ASN A 261 49.17 -29.34 -40.99
CA ASN A 261 48.91 -28.96 -39.60
C ASN A 261 50.10 -29.13 -38.65
N ASP A 262 50.68 -28.03 -38.18
CA ASP A 262 51.42 -27.98 -36.92
C ASP A 262 50.93 -26.78 -36.10
N ILE A 263 50.07 -27.08 -35.13
CA ILE A 263 49.65 -26.14 -34.09
C ILE A 263 50.82 -26.03 -33.12
N GLN A 264 51.65 -24.99 -33.26
CA GLN A 264 52.61 -24.61 -32.22
C GLN A 264 51.94 -23.60 -31.30
N LEU A 265 51.75 -24.05 -30.04
CA LEU A 265 51.17 -23.30 -28.93
C LEU A 265 51.96 -22.03 -28.59
#